data_AF-A0A849H965-F1
#
_entry.id   AF-A0A849H965-F1
#
_cell.length_a   1.000
_cell.length_b   1.000
_cell.length_c   1.000
_cell.angle_alpha   90.00
_cell.angle_beta   90.00
_cell.angle_gamma   90.00
#
_symmetry.space_group_name_H-M   'P 1'
#
loop_
_entity.id
_entity.type
_entity.pdbx_description
1 polymer ?
#
loop_
_entity_poly.entity_id
_entity_poly.type
_entity_poly.pdbx_seq_one_letter_code
_entity_poly.pdbx_strand_id
1 'polypeptide(L)'
;VGTYHLGDLVGYAPWPNEVPAVLVAQGVQGVAGNYDSTVATRYNHCGCSYEDPKDIELAHLSFSWTLDHVSDETREYLGALPFRLDLRPWGGHLTAPTIILIHGNPLLNTVYWTEDRPDSFCLQMAEKLGCRPGDTVVFGHTHKPWTRTVDGIQFVNAGSVGRPKDGDWRACCLLLHLEEGAEREKGRVRSEFLRVEYDLARAQRAIRDSDLPDEFAQVLETGGGSGPS
;
A
#
# COMPACT_ATOMS: atom_id res chain seq x y z
N VAL A 1 -12.39 8.05 -13.77
CA VAL A 1 -11.53 8.04 -12.56
C VAL A 1 -10.54 6.90 -12.75
N GLY A 2 -9.24 7.16 -12.58
CA GLY A 2 -8.24 6.08 -12.58
C GLY A 2 -8.09 5.50 -11.18
N THR A 3 -8.00 4.18 -11.07
CA THR A 3 -7.83 3.47 -9.79
C THR A 3 -6.54 2.68 -9.83
N TYR A 4 -5.75 2.76 -8.76
CA TYR A 4 -4.46 2.08 -8.65
C TYR A 4 -4.29 1.42 -7.28
N HIS A 5 -3.48 0.37 -7.20
CA HIS A 5 -3.05 -0.24 -5.93
C HIS A 5 -1.55 -0.06 -5.67
N LEU A 6 -1.16 -0.07 -4.39
CA LEU A 6 0.24 0.06 -3.97
C LEU A 6 0.89 -1.26 -3.54
N GLY A 7 0.22 -2.39 -3.80
CA GLY A 7 0.75 -3.72 -3.53
C GLY A 7 0.32 -4.27 -2.18
N ASP A 8 0.95 -5.38 -1.78
CA ASP A 8 0.54 -6.25 -0.66
C ASP A 8 -0.91 -6.72 -0.85
N LEU A 9 -1.16 -7.32 -2.01
CA LEU A 9 -2.46 -7.86 -2.40
C LEU A 9 -2.80 -9.16 -1.68
N VAL A 10 -1.81 -9.81 -1.10
CA VAL A 10 -1.89 -11.10 -0.41
C VAL A 10 -1.27 -11.01 0.98
N GLY A 11 -1.52 -12.03 1.80
CA GLY A 11 -1.11 -12.07 3.19
C GLY A 11 -2.22 -11.63 4.15
N TYR A 12 -2.17 -12.17 5.37
CA TYR A 12 -2.98 -11.81 6.54
C TYR A 12 -4.51 -12.00 6.42
N ALA A 13 -5.04 -12.38 5.26
CA ALA A 13 -6.47 -12.59 5.04
C ALA A 13 -6.73 -13.76 4.07
N PRO A 14 -7.89 -14.43 4.15
CA PRO A 14 -8.15 -15.70 3.47
C PRO A 14 -8.55 -15.58 1.99
N TRP A 15 -8.23 -14.46 1.33
CA TRP A 15 -8.57 -14.21 -0.08
C TRP A 15 -7.36 -13.91 -0.98
N PRO A 16 -6.30 -14.73 -0.94
CA PRO A 16 -5.07 -14.43 -1.67
C PRO A 16 -5.24 -14.53 -3.19
N ASN A 17 -6.29 -15.21 -3.70
CA ASN A 17 -6.55 -15.33 -5.13
C ASN A 17 -7.66 -14.39 -5.60
N GLU A 18 -8.68 -14.19 -4.78
CA GLU A 18 -9.86 -13.40 -5.11
C GLU A 18 -9.52 -11.90 -5.20
N VAL A 19 -8.62 -11.40 -4.33
CA VAL A 19 -8.20 -9.99 -4.36
C VAL A 19 -7.50 -9.67 -5.69
N PRO A 20 -6.41 -10.36 -6.11
CA PRO A 20 -5.83 -10.16 -7.43
C PRO A 20 -6.82 -10.35 -8.58
N ALA A 21 -7.67 -11.38 -8.54
CA ALA A 21 -8.64 -11.64 -9.60
C ALA A 21 -9.63 -10.48 -9.79
N VAL A 22 -10.13 -9.89 -8.70
CA VAL A 22 -11.01 -8.70 -8.75
C VAL A 22 -10.26 -7.51 -9.35
N LEU A 23 -9.01 -7.26 -8.95
CA LEU A 23 -8.22 -6.13 -9.47
C LEU A 23 -7.95 -6.27 -10.97
N VAL A 24 -7.58 -7.47 -11.43
CA VAL A 24 -7.39 -7.79 -12.85
C VAL A 24 -8.68 -7.59 -13.62
N ALA A 25 -9.80 -8.15 -13.14
CA ALA A 25 -11.10 -8.02 -13.81
C ALA A 25 -11.59 -6.57 -13.92
N GLN A 26 -11.22 -5.72 -12.96
CA GLN A 26 -11.55 -4.28 -12.96
C GLN A 26 -10.49 -3.41 -13.67
N GLY A 27 -9.40 -4.00 -14.17
CA GLY A 27 -8.31 -3.26 -14.82
C GLY A 27 -7.55 -2.31 -13.88
N VAL A 28 -7.53 -2.62 -12.58
CA VAL A 28 -6.82 -1.81 -11.57
C VAL A 28 -5.34 -2.16 -11.62
N GLN A 29 -4.52 -1.24 -12.11
CA GLN A 29 -3.08 -1.39 -12.17
C GLN A 29 -2.42 -1.02 -10.85
N GLY A 30 -1.18 -1.44 -10.62
CA GLY A 30 -0.46 -1.05 -9.43
C GLY A 30 0.98 -1.51 -9.42
N VAL A 31 1.59 -1.42 -8.24
CA VAL A 31 2.97 -1.81 -7.99
C VAL A 31 3.06 -2.99 -7.04
N ALA A 32 4.19 -3.69 -7.08
CA ALA A 32 4.47 -4.83 -6.22
C ALA A 32 4.81 -4.40 -4.79
N GLY A 33 4.08 -4.96 -3.83
CA GLY A 33 4.43 -4.94 -2.42
C GLY A 33 5.50 -5.96 -2.06
N ASN A 34 5.94 -5.94 -0.80
CA ASN A 34 6.90 -6.94 -0.34
C ASN A 34 6.27 -8.33 -0.26
N TYR A 35 5.00 -8.45 0.14
CA TYR A 35 4.30 -9.74 0.13
C TYR A 35 4.16 -10.25 -1.30
N ASP A 36 3.75 -9.41 -2.24
CA ASP A 36 3.59 -9.79 -3.64
C ASP A 36 4.90 -10.35 -4.21
N SER A 37 6.00 -9.63 -4.00
CA SER A 37 7.33 -9.99 -4.52
C SER A 37 7.86 -11.30 -3.92
N THR A 38 7.67 -11.49 -2.61
CA THR A 38 8.19 -12.66 -1.89
C THR A 38 7.34 -13.91 -2.12
N VAL A 39 6.01 -13.76 -2.24
CA VAL A 39 5.10 -14.85 -2.63
C VAL A 39 5.35 -15.27 -4.08
N ALA A 40 5.50 -14.30 -5.00
CA ALA A 40 5.79 -14.57 -6.40
C ALA A 40 7.05 -15.43 -6.60
N THR A 41 8.08 -15.18 -5.79
CA THR A 41 9.38 -15.85 -5.88
C THR A 41 9.54 -17.05 -4.95
N ARG A 42 8.52 -17.39 -4.15
CA ARG A 42 8.61 -18.41 -3.08
C ARG A 42 9.81 -18.17 -2.16
N TYR A 43 10.04 -16.91 -1.81
CA TYR A 43 11.15 -16.53 -0.93
C TYR A 43 11.00 -17.16 0.46
N ASN A 44 12.08 -17.24 1.23
CA ASN A 44 12.06 -17.90 2.55
C ASN A 44 11.27 -17.11 3.63
N HIS A 45 10.97 -15.83 3.39
CA HIS A 45 10.26 -14.96 4.33
C HIS A 45 9.54 -13.81 3.61
N CYS A 46 8.54 -13.19 4.26
CA CYS A 46 7.78 -12.07 3.69
C CYS A 46 8.55 -10.74 3.57
N GLY A 47 9.69 -10.60 4.26
CA GLY A 47 10.52 -9.39 4.21
C GLY A 47 10.06 -8.26 5.14
N CYS A 48 9.09 -8.53 6.01
CA CYS A 48 8.67 -7.57 7.04
C CYS A 48 9.71 -7.43 8.15
N SER A 49 9.83 -6.22 8.70
CA SER A 49 10.63 -5.95 9.90
C SER A 49 9.70 -5.72 11.09
N TYR A 50 9.71 -6.65 12.03
CA TYR A 50 8.99 -6.56 13.30
C TYR A 50 9.99 -6.75 14.45
N GLU A 51 9.78 -6.04 15.55
CA GLU A 51 10.62 -6.16 16.76
C GLU A 51 10.04 -7.15 17.77
N ASP A 52 8.70 -7.26 17.84
CA ASP A 52 8.01 -8.19 18.74
C ASP A 52 8.10 -9.63 18.18
N PRO A 53 8.62 -10.60 18.96
CA PRO A 53 8.63 -12.02 18.57
C PRO A 53 7.27 -12.56 18.13
N LYS A 54 6.17 -12.10 18.76
CA LYS A 54 4.82 -12.54 18.40
C LYS A 54 4.42 -12.04 17.01
N ASP A 55 4.74 -10.79 16.68
CA ASP A 55 4.45 -10.23 15.35
C ASP A 55 5.28 -10.92 14.26
N ILE A 56 6.52 -11.32 14.57
CA ILE A 56 7.37 -12.12 13.69
C ILE A 56 6.72 -13.48 13.41
N GLU A 57 6.32 -14.20 14.46
CA GLU A 57 5.65 -15.50 14.34
C GLU A 57 4.38 -15.41 13.48
N LEU A 58 3.52 -14.44 13.79
CA LEU A 58 2.30 -14.20 13.02
C LEU A 58 2.61 -13.89 11.56
N ALA A 59 3.62 -13.06 11.26
CA ALA A 59 4.02 -12.79 9.88
C ALA A 59 4.49 -14.05 9.14
N HIS A 60 5.21 -14.95 9.81
CA HIS A 60 5.61 -16.24 9.24
C HIS A 60 4.41 -17.15 8.97
N LEU A 61 3.45 -17.24 9.90
CA LEU A 61 2.23 -18.03 9.73
C LEU A 61 1.39 -17.52 8.56
N SER A 62 1.16 -16.21 8.50
CA SER A 62 0.49 -15.53 7.38
C SER A 62 1.15 -15.83 6.03
N PHE A 63 2.48 -15.69 5.97
CA PHE A 63 3.24 -15.90 4.75
C PHE A 63 3.21 -17.35 4.29
N SER A 64 3.43 -18.30 5.21
CA SER A 64 3.40 -19.74 4.91
C SER A 64 2.02 -20.17 4.42
N TRP A 65 0.96 -19.75 5.12
CA TRP A 65 -0.41 -20.02 4.71
C TRP A 65 -0.69 -19.45 3.31
N THR A 66 -0.24 -18.22 3.04
CA THR A 66 -0.41 -17.59 1.72
C THR A 66 0.29 -18.39 0.62
N LEU A 67 1.52 -18.84 0.82
CA LEU A 67 2.26 -19.65 -0.15
C LEU A 67 1.54 -20.96 -0.50
N ASP A 68 0.86 -21.56 0.47
CA ASP A 68 0.12 -22.82 0.29
C ASP A 68 -1.22 -22.63 -0.44
N HIS A 69 -1.80 -21.42 -0.40
CA HIS A 69 -3.14 -21.14 -0.92
C HIS A 69 -3.16 -20.32 -2.21
N VAL A 70 -2.05 -19.69 -2.62
CA VAL A 70 -1.99 -18.97 -3.91
C VAL A 70 -1.98 -19.93 -5.10
N SER A 71 -2.78 -19.60 -6.11
CA SER A 71 -2.74 -20.28 -7.41
C SER A 71 -1.50 -19.88 -8.21
N ASP A 72 -1.17 -20.68 -9.23
CA ASP A 72 -0.10 -20.34 -10.18
C ASP A 72 -0.40 -19.05 -10.95
N GLU A 73 -1.66 -18.85 -11.36
CA GLU A 73 -2.13 -17.63 -12.03
C GLU A 73 -1.92 -16.38 -11.15
N THR A 74 -2.32 -16.44 -9.88
CA THR A 74 -2.08 -15.37 -8.92
C THR A 74 -0.58 -15.12 -8.78
N ARG A 75 0.23 -16.17 -8.62
CA ARG A 75 1.67 -16.04 -8.44
C ARG A 75 2.34 -15.37 -9.64
N GLU A 76 1.95 -15.74 -10.86
CA GLU A 76 2.43 -15.14 -12.10
C GLU A 76 2.04 -13.66 -12.20
N TYR A 77 0.80 -13.32 -11.85
CA TYR A 77 0.34 -11.93 -11.79
C TYR A 77 1.17 -11.10 -10.79
N LEU A 78 1.35 -11.59 -9.57
CA LEU A 78 2.14 -10.91 -8.54
C LEU A 78 3.59 -10.69 -8.99
N GLY A 79 4.19 -11.67 -9.68
CA GLY A 79 5.55 -11.59 -10.20
C GLY A 79 5.72 -10.62 -11.38
N ALA A 80 4.63 -10.27 -12.07
CA ALA A 80 4.64 -9.31 -13.17
C ALA A 80 4.44 -7.86 -12.72
N LEU A 81 4.08 -7.62 -11.46
CA LEU A 81 3.85 -6.28 -10.94
C LEU A 81 5.15 -5.44 -10.96
N PRO A 82 5.10 -4.20 -11.48
CA PRO A 82 6.27 -3.34 -11.50
C PRO A 82 6.60 -2.81 -10.10
N PHE A 83 7.84 -2.42 -9.88
CA PHE A 83 8.26 -1.77 -8.64
C PHE A 83 7.72 -0.33 -8.49
N ARG A 84 7.51 0.36 -9.62
CA ARG A 84 7.17 1.78 -9.70
C ARG A 84 6.25 2.05 -10.88
N LEU A 85 5.30 2.98 -10.71
CA LEU A 85 4.51 3.57 -11.80
C LEU A 85 4.62 5.10 -11.77
N ASP A 86 4.80 5.71 -12.94
CA ASP A 86 4.82 7.16 -13.11
C ASP A 86 3.60 7.60 -13.93
N LEU A 87 2.69 8.30 -13.27
CA LEU A 87 1.46 8.80 -13.88
C LEU A 87 1.62 10.27 -14.25
N ARG A 88 1.25 10.61 -15.48
CA ARG A 88 1.21 11.99 -15.98
C ARG A 88 -0.24 12.38 -16.28
N PRO A 89 -1.02 12.80 -15.26
CA PRO A 89 -2.45 13.00 -15.41
C PRO A 89 -2.86 14.06 -16.44
N TRP A 90 -1.99 15.05 -16.72
CA TRP A 90 -2.23 16.06 -17.75
C TRP A 90 -1.48 15.80 -19.08
N GLY A 91 -1.03 14.56 -19.31
CA GLY A 91 -0.39 14.14 -20.55
C GLY A 91 1.12 14.44 -20.66
N GLY A 92 1.69 14.09 -21.81
CA GLY A 92 3.16 14.06 -22.01
C GLY A 92 3.82 15.37 -22.40
N HIS A 93 3.05 16.40 -22.73
CA HIS A 93 3.57 17.71 -23.18
C HIS A 93 3.80 18.70 -22.03
N LEU A 94 3.27 18.40 -20.84
CA LEU A 94 3.50 19.17 -19.63
C LEU A 94 4.62 18.52 -18.81
N THR A 95 5.45 19.35 -18.19
CA THR A 95 6.64 18.91 -17.47
C THR A 95 6.36 18.44 -16.05
N ALA A 96 5.16 18.69 -15.52
CA ALA A 96 4.70 18.35 -14.17
C ALA A 96 3.19 18.64 -14.04
N PRO A 97 2.52 18.14 -12.98
CA PRO A 97 2.98 17.12 -12.01
C PRO A 97 3.09 15.69 -12.56
N THR A 98 4.07 14.94 -12.05
CA THR A 98 4.09 13.47 -12.07
C THR A 98 3.58 12.95 -10.74
N ILE A 99 2.72 11.94 -10.78
CA ILE A 99 2.34 11.15 -9.60
C ILE A 99 3.12 9.84 -9.66
N ILE A 100 3.98 9.60 -8.67
CA ILE A 100 4.87 8.45 -8.59
C ILE A 100 4.30 7.49 -7.56
N LEU A 101 4.00 6.26 -7.98
CA LEU A 101 3.50 5.19 -7.12
C LEU A 101 4.63 4.20 -6.83
N ILE A 102 4.85 3.92 -5.54
CA ILE A 102 5.78 2.88 -5.04
C ILE A 102 5.16 2.21 -3.81
N HIS A 103 5.63 1.04 -3.39
CA HIS A 103 5.07 0.38 -2.19
C HIS A 103 5.68 0.91 -0.88
N GLY A 104 7.00 0.73 -0.71
CA GLY A 104 7.76 1.18 0.45
C GLY A 104 8.56 2.43 0.13
N ASN A 105 9.88 2.29 0.08
CA ASN A 105 10.77 3.37 -0.38
C ASN A 105 11.27 3.07 -1.82
N PRO A 106 11.90 4.04 -2.51
CA PRO A 106 12.31 3.90 -3.92
C PRO A 106 13.52 2.99 -4.17
N LEU A 107 14.14 2.44 -3.12
CA LEU A 107 15.28 1.53 -3.21
C LEU A 107 14.89 0.09 -2.86
N LEU A 108 13.99 -0.07 -1.89
CA LEU A 108 13.58 -1.35 -1.35
C LEU A 108 12.16 -1.23 -0.79
N ASN A 109 11.26 -2.09 -1.25
CA ASN A 109 9.86 -2.07 -0.85
C ASN A 109 9.63 -2.55 0.60
N THR A 110 10.63 -3.15 1.26
CA THR A 110 10.52 -3.60 2.65
C THR A 110 10.79 -2.51 3.71
N VAL A 111 11.28 -1.32 3.31
CA VAL A 111 11.67 -0.28 4.27
C VAL A 111 10.47 0.57 4.71
N TYR A 112 10.26 0.67 6.02
CA TYR A 112 9.25 1.58 6.58
C TYR A 112 9.64 3.06 6.43
N TRP A 113 8.75 3.79 5.76
CA TRP A 113 8.76 5.24 5.66
C TRP A 113 7.61 5.82 6.51
N THR A 114 7.94 6.10 7.76
CA THR A 114 7.04 6.62 8.79
C THR A 114 7.00 8.15 8.81
N GLU A 115 5.97 8.73 9.42
CA GLU A 115 5.77 10.18 9.51
C GLU A 115 6.89 10.87 10.30
N ASP A 116 7.49 10.23 11.30
CA ASP A 116 8.55 10.82 12.14
C ASP A 116 9.90 10.97 11.42
N ARG A 117 10.02 10.47 10.18
CA ARG A 117 11.23 10.69 9.36
C ARG A 117 11.47 12.19 9.15
N PRO A 118 12.74 12.64 9.21
CA PRO A 118 13.06 14.04 8.97
C PRO A 118 12.88 14.41 7.51
N ASP A 119 12.66 15.69 7.23
CA ASP A 119 12.48 16.20 5.87
C ASP A 119 13.67 15.90 4.95
N SER A 120 14.88 15.85 5.51
CA SER A 120 16.09 15.42 4.78
C SER A 120 15.99 13.99 4.23
N PHE A 121 15.30 13.09 4.93
CA PHE A 121 15.03 11.74 4.43
C PHE A 121 14.07 11.79 3.23
N CYS A 122 12.99 12.57 3.32
CA CYS A 122 12.04 12.73 2.23
C CYS A 122 12.71 13.31 0.97
N LEU A 123 13.56 14.32 1.14
CA LEU A 123 14.33 14.93 0.04
C LEU A 123 15.32 13.95 -0.61
N GLN A 124 16.00 13.12 0.18
CA GLN A 124 16.85 12.05 -0.37
C GLN A 124 16.04 11.05 -1.20
N MET A 125 14.87 10.63 -0.72
CA MET A 125 14.01 9.71 -1.48
C MET A 125 13.49 10.36 -2.77
N ALA A 126 13.10 11.64 -2.70
CA ALA A 126 12.71 12.43 -3.87
C ALA A 126 13.84 12.55 -4.91
N GLU A 127 15.09 12.77 -4.47
CA GLU A 127 16.25 12.80 -5.37
C GLU A 127 16.42 11.46 -6.10
N LYS A 128 16.32 10.32 -5.38
CA LYS A 128 16.39 8.98 -5.99
C LYS A 128 15.27 8.72 -6.98
N LEU A 129 14.10 9.32 -6.76
CA LEU A 129 12.95 9.23 -7.66
C LEU A 129 13.06 10.18 -8.86
N GLY A 130 13.95 11.18 -8.81
CA GLY A 130 14.03 12.24 -9.80
C GLY A 130 12.90 13.27 -9.69
N CYS A 131 12.30 13.41 -8.51
CA CYS A 131 11.19 14.31 -8.26
C CYS A 131 11.58 15.78 -8.44
N ARG A 132 10.60 16.59 -8.78
CA ARG A 132 10.71 18.05 -8.94
C ARG A 132 9.57 18.73 -8.18
N PRO A 133 9.70 20.02 -7.84
CA PRO A 133 8.60 20.78 -7.25
C PRO A 133 7.33 20.68 -8.09
N GLY A 134 6.25 20.26 -7.43
CA GLY A 134 4.94 19.94 -8.02
C GLY A 134 4.61 18.44 -8.05
N ASP A 135 5.61 17.55 -7.99
CA ASP A 135 5.37 16.10 -8.03
C ASP A 135 4.77 15.56 -6.74
N THR A 136 4.06 14.43 -6.86
CA THR A 136 3.47 13.71 -5.73
C THR A 136 4.01 12.28 -5.68
N VAL A 137 4.59 11.88 -4.56
CA VAL A 137 5.02 10.50 -4.27
C VAL A 137 3.97 9.85 -3.38
N VAL A 138 3.38 8.77 -3.86
CA VAL A 138 2.37 7.98 -3.14
C VAL A 138 2.94 6.60 -2.81
N PHE A 139 2.83 6.21 -1.54
CA PHE A 139 3.35 4.95 -1.04
C PHE A 139 2.45 4.35 0.06
N GLY A 140 2.75 3.13 0.47
CA GLY A 140 1.97 2.35 1.44
C GLY A 140 2.87 1.75 2.51
N HIS A 141 2.81 0.41 2.65
CA HIS A 141 3.63 -0.44 3.51
C HIS A 141 3.46 -0.27 5.04
N THR A 142 3.47 0.96 5.55
CA THR A 142 3.35 1.20 7.00
C THR A 142 1.93 1.08 7.53
N HIS A 143 0.93 1.14 6.64
CA HIS A 143 -0.51 1.08 6.93
C HIS A 143 -1.02 2.23 7.81
N LYS A 144 -0.26 3.32 7.92
CA LYS A 144 -0.60 4.52 8.66
C LYS A 144 -0.66 5.70 7.68
N PRO A 145 -1.85 6.24 7.37
CA PRO A 145 -1.97 7.33 6.41
C PRO A 145 -1.34 8.60 6.98
N TRP A 146 -0.57 9.29 6.15
CA TRP A 146 -0.01 10.61 6.47
C TRP A 146 0.33 11.36 5.20
N THR A 147 0.39 12.68 5.28
CA THR A 147 0.76 13.54 4.15
C THR A 147 1.74 14.61 4.61
N ARG A 148 2.75 14.91 3.80
CA ARG A 148 3.70 16.01 4.04
C ARG A 148 4.13 16.63 2.72
N THR A 149 4.39 17.93 2.73
CA THR A 149 5.03 18.62 1.60
C THR A 149 6.39 19.15 2.03
N VAL A 150 7.43 18.83 1.27
CA VAL A 150 8.80 19.34 1.48
C VAL A 150 9.33 19.81 0.13
N ASP A 151 9.86 21.05 0.06
CA ASP A 151 10.35 21.69 -1.17
C ASP A 151 9.38 21.59 -2.37
N GLY A 152 8.08 21.71 -2.09
CA GLY A 152 7.03 21.65 -3.11
C GLY A 152 6.76 20.25 -3.67
N ILE A 153 7.34 19.19 -3.10
CA ILE A 153 7.04 17.79 -3.41
C ILE A 153 6.10 17.25 -2.34
N GLN A 154 5.00 16.64 -2.75
CA GLN A 154 4.04 16.02 -1.84
C GLN A 154 4.39 14.55 -1.62
N PHE A 155 4.43 14.11 -0.38
CA PHE A 155 4.62 12.72 0.03
C PHE A 155 3.35 12.25 0.74
N VAL A 156 2.78 11.13 0.29
CA VAL A 156 1.52 10.62 0.81
C VAL A 156 1.63 9.13 1.08
N ASN A 157 1.51 8.72 2.34
CA ASN A 157 1.21 7.34 2.67
C ASN A 157 -0.30 7.13 2.53
N ALA A 158 -0.74 6.24 1.64
CA ALA A 158 -2.16 6.02 1.34
C ALA A 158 -2.92 5.26 2.45
N GLY A 159 -2.23 4.81 3.51
CA GLY A 159 -2.82 3.99 4.56
C GLY A 159 -2.93 2.53 4.13
N SER A 160 -4.00 1.85 4.57
CA SER A 160 -4.25 0.46 4.22
C SER A 160 -5.74 0.20 4.03
N VAL A 161 -6.08 -0.53 2.96
CA VAL A 161 -7.45 -0.98 2.67
C VAL A 161 -7.83 -2.16 3.56
N GLY A 162 -6.95 -3.15 3.69
CA GLY A 162 -7.27 -4.44 4.32
C GLY A 162 -6.68 -4.66 5.72
N ARG A 163 -5.67 -3.87 6.14
CA ARG A 163 -5.00 -4.04 7.43
C ARG A 163 -4.54 -2.70 8.03
N PRO A 164 -5.44 -1.76 8.36
CA PRO A 164 -5.07 -0.49 8.99
C PRO A 164 -4.27 -0.70 10.29
N LYS A 165 -3.37 0.25 10.60
CA LYS A 165 -2.54 0.25 11.82
C LYS A 165 -2.64 1.55 12.62
N ASP A 166 -3.67 2.34 12.38
CA ASP A 166 -3.83 3.68 12.92
C ASP A 166 -5.05 3.86 13.84
N GLY A 167 -5.67 2.76 14.26
CA GLY A 167 -6.77 2.76 15.21
C GLY A 167 -8.16 2.92 14.60
N ASP A 168 -8.26 3.02 13.26
CA ASP A 168 -9.54 3.06 12.54
C ASP A 168 -9.66 1.83 11.64
N TRP A 169 -10.58 0.92 11.99
CA TRP A 169 -10.78 -0.35 11.29
C TRP A 169 -11.27 -0.20 9.85
N ARG A 170 -11.84 0.97 9.51
CA ARG A 170 -12.38 1.22 8.17
C ARG A 170 -11.24 1.24 7.16
N ALA A 171 -11.52 0.68 5.98
CA ALA A 171 -10.59 0.68 4.87
C ALA A 171 -10.17 2.12 4.55
N CYS A 172 -8.87 2.35 4.42
CA CYS A 172 -8.30 3.64 4.04
C CYS A 172 -7.89 3.62 2.58
N CYS A 173 -8.44 4.54 1.80
CA CYS A 173 -8.08 4.80 0.43
C CYS A 173 -7.59 6.26 0.29
N LEU A 174 -6.76 6.52 -0.72
CA LEU A 174 -6.35 7.86 -1.08
C LEU A 174 -7.11 8.34 -2.33
N LEU A 175 -7.79 9.47 -2.21
CA LEU A 175 -8.32 10.22 -3.33
C LEU A 175 -7.33 11.33 -3.71
N LEU A 176 -6.94 11.37 -4.98
CA LEU A 176 -6.17 12.46 -5.55
C LEU A 176 -7.07 13.31 -6.44
N HIS A 177 -7.30 14.55 -6.01
CA HIS A 177 -8.01 15.54 -6.78
C HIS A 177 -7.01 16.24 -7.69
N LEU A 178 -7.29 16.20 -8.99
CA LEU A 178 -6.46 16.81 -10.03
C LEU A 178 -7.11 18.14 -10.41
N GLU A 179 -6.48 19.24 -10.03
CA GLU A 179 -6.94 20.59 -10.33
C GLU A 179 -6.14 21.12 -11.52
N GLU A 180 -6.82 21.49 -12.60
CA GLU A 180 -6.17 22.14 -13.75
C GLU A 180 -5.69 23.54 -13.35
N GLY A 181 -4.44 23.86 -13.71
CA GLY A 181 -3.91 25.22 -13.58
C GLY A 181 -4.45 26.10 -14.71
N ALA A 182 -4.65 27.39 -14.46
CA ALA A 182 -5.00 28.34 -15.52
C ALA A 182 -3.80 28.52 -16.47
N GLU A 183 -4.01 28.48 -17.80
CA GLU A 183 -3.15 28.73 -18.99
C GLU A 183 -1.60 28.57 -18.92
N ARG A 184 -0.94 28.95 -17.81
CA ARG A 184 0.50 28.88 -17.53
C ARG A 184 0.87 28.28 -16.17
N GLU A 185 -0.10 27.97 -15.31
CA GLU A 185 0.13 27.35 -14.00
C GLU A 185 0.17 25.82 -14.13
N LYS A 186 1.06 25.19 -13.36
CA LYS A 186 1.07 23.74 -13.25
C LYS A 186 -0.24 23.30 -12.60
N GLY A 187 -0.81 22.20 -13.10
CA GLY A 187 -1.90 21.52 -12.40
C GLY A 187 -1.48 21.17 -10.97
N ARG A 188 -2.45 21.12 -10.06
CA ARG A 188 -2.22 20.82 -8.64
C ARG A 188 -2.84 19.48 -8.28
N VAL A 189 -2.15 18.74 -7.41
CA VAL A 189 -2.67 17.52 -6.80
C VAL A 189 -3.03 17.82 -5.35
N ARG A 190 -4.28 17.54 -4.96
CA ARG A 190 -4.74 17.58 -3.56
C ARG A 190 -5.05 16.16 -3.11
N SER A 191 -4.48 15.74 -1.99
CA SER A 191 -4.73 14.44 -1.36
C SER A 191 -5.88 14.52 -0.37
N GLU A 192 -6.69 13.47 -0.32
CA GLU A 192 -7.77 13.30 0.65
C GLU A 192 -7.89 11.82 1.03
N PHE A 193 -7.90 11.53 2.33
CA PHE A 193 -8.11 10.18 2.82
C PHE A 193 -9.59 9.86 2.88
N LEU A 194 -9.99 8.79 2.20
CA LEU A 194 -11.34 8.24 2.23
C LEU A 194 -11.36 7.04 3.17
N ARG A 195 -12.31 7.05 4.12
CA ARG A 195 -12.62 5.89 4.97
C ARG A 195 -13.88 5.21 4.47
N VAL A 196 -13.80 3.89 4.28
CA VAL A 196 -14.90 3.09 3.77
C VAL A 196 -15.21 1.98 4.77
N GLU A 197 -16.45 1.96 5.24
CA GLU A 197 -16.96 0.85 6.03
C GLU A 197 -17.16 -0.37 5.13
N TYR A 198 -16.85 -1.53 5.67
CA TYR A 198 -17.12 -2.83 5.07
C TYR A 198 -17.73 -3.75 6.13
N ASP A 199 -18.21 -4.93 5.71
CA ASP A 199 -18.74 -5.92 6.65
C ASP A 199 -17.59 -6.55 7.46
N LEU A 200 -17.19 -5.85 8.53
CA LEU A 200 -16.13 -6.25 9.44
C LEU A 200 -16.42 -7.63 10.04
N ALA A 201 -17.66 -7.87 10.44
CA ALA A 201 -18.05 -9.14 11.06
C ALA A 201 -17.89 -10.31 10.08
N ARG A 202 -18.23 -10.12 8.80
CA ARG A 202 -17.96 -11.11 7.75
C ARG A 202 -16.47 -11.31 7.53
N ALA A 203 -15.68 -10.24 7.51
CA ALA A 203 -14.24 -10.35 7.33
C ALA A 203 -13.58 -11.15 8.45
N GLN A 204 -13.93 -10.86 9.70
CA GLN A 204 -13.44 -11.58 10.87
C GLN A 204 -13.88 -13.05 10.88
N ARG A 205 -15.15 -13.33 10.55
CA ARG A 205 -15.63 -14.71 10.47
C ARG A 205 -14.84 -15.51 9.44
N ALA A 206 -14.61 -14.95 8.26
CA ALA A 206 -13.84 -15.65 7.23
C ALA A 206 -12.39 -15.96 7.66
N ILE A 207 -11.74 -15.08 8.43
CA ILE A 207 -10.43 -15.38 9.01
C ILE A 207 -10.53 -16.54 10.00
N ARG A 208 -11.49 -16.49 10.93
CA ARG A 208 -11.69 -17.54 11.96
C ARG A 208 -12.12 -18.89 11.38
N ASP A 209 -12.80 -18.88 10.24
CA ASP A 209 -13.23 -20.07 9.50
C ASP A 209 -12.09 -20.65 8.63
N SER A 210 -10.92 -20.01 8.60
CA SER A 210 -9.71 -20.46 7.90
C SER A 210 -8.65 -20.98 8.87
N ASP A 211 -7.52 -21.49 8.34
CA ASP A 211 -6.38 -21.93 9.16
C ASP A 211 -5.43 -20.77 9.55
N LEU A 212 -5.82 -19.52 9.29
CA LEU A 212 -5.08 -18.34 9.73
C LEU A 212 -5.28 -18.07 11.24
N PRO A 213 -4.27 -17.53 11.94
CA PRO A 213 -4.42 -17.11 13.33
C PRO A 213 -5.59 -16.16 13.59
N ASP A 214 -6.37 -16.45 14.64
CA ASP A 214 -7.49 -15.62 15.11
C ASP A 214 -7.08 -14.18 15.45
N GLU A 215 -5.82 -13.95 15.80
CA GLU A 215 -5.25 -12.62 16.01
C GLU A 215 -5.45 -11.69 14.81
N PHE A 216 -5.44 -12.21 13.58
CA PHE A 216 -5.69 -11.37 12.39
C PHE A 216 -7.11 -10.84 12.37
N ALA A 217 -8.09 -11.60 12.86
CA ALA A 217 -9.47 -11.12 13.00
C ALA A 217 -9.58 -10.05 14.11
N GLN A 218 -8.81 -10.18 15.19
CA GLN A 218 -8.80 -9.20 16.29
C GLN A 218 -8.19 -7.86 15.84
N VAL A 219 -7.09 -7.89 15.09
CA VAL A 219 -6.42 -6.69 14.58
C VAL A 219 -7.33 -5.87 13.67
N LEU A 220 -8.23 -6.51 12.90
CA LEU A 220 -9.20 -5.80 12.09
C LEU A 220 -10.13 -4.92 12.94
N GLU A 221 -10.56 -5.40 14.10
CA GLU A 221 -11.49 -4.66 14.97
C GLU A 221 -10.85 -3.40 15.57
N THR A 222 -9.58 -3.49 15.96
CA THR A 222 -8.88 -2.37 16.58
C THR A 222 -8.23 -1.43 15.57
N GLY A 223 -8.25 -1.77 14.27
CA GLY A 223 -7.47 -1.07 13.25
C GLY A 223 -5.97 -1.03 13.58
N GLY A 224 -5.46 -2.08 14.22
CA GLY A 224 -4.08 -2.17 14.70
C GLY A 224 -3.73 -1.21 15.84
N GLY A 225 -4.72 -0.56 16.46
CA GLY A 225 -4.54 0.11 17.74
C GLY A 225 -4.40 -0.90 18.89
N SER A 226 -3.75 -0.49 19.97
CA SER A 226 -3.91 -1.14 21.28
C SER A 226 -5.40 -1.11 21.62
N GLY A 227 -6.02 -2.28 21.81
CA GLY A 227 -7.46 -2.40 22.15
C GLY A 227 -7.84 -1.57 23.38
N PRO A 228 -9.14 -1.41 23.68
CA PRO A 228 -9.57 -0.65 24.84
C PRO A 228 -8.92 -1.23 26.10
N SER A 229 -8.21 -0.36 26.83
CA SER A 229 -7.69 -0.60 28.17
C SER A 229 -8.81 -0.85 29.18
#